data_AF-A0A1A8JH51-F1
#
_entry.id   AF-A0A1A8JH51-F1
#
_cell.length_a   1.000
_cell.length_b   1.000
_cell.length_c   1.000
_cell.angle_alpha   90.00
_cell.angle_beta   90.00
_cell.angle_gamma   90.00
#
_symmetry.space_group_name_H-M   'P 1'
#
loop_
_entity.id
_entity.type
_entity.pdbx_description
1 polymer ?
#
loop_
_entity_poly.entity_id
_entity_poly.type
_entity_poly.pdbx_seq_one_letter_code
_entity_poly.pdbx_strand_id
1 'polypeptide(L)'
;GELKIADFGWSVHTPSSRRSTLCGTLDYLPPEMIEGKTHDEKVDLWSLGVLCYEFLVGHPPFEAKTHEETYRKISRVEYTYPPQTSISAGAKDLVARLLKHNPLHRLPIQGVLSHPWVLEYSTKKPVTLNAEETSQ
;
A
#
# COMPACT_ATOMS: atom_id res chain seq x y z
N GLY A 1 -21.06 5.20 -2.48
CA GLY A 1 -20.64 5.80 -1.20
C GLY A 1 -19.27 6.43 -1.35
N GLU A 2 -18.86 7.28 -0.43
CA GLU A 2 -17.50 7.85 -0.42
C GLU A 2 -16.64 7.13 0.60
N LEU A 3 -15.45 6.67 0.18
CA LEU A 3 -14.48 6.09 1.10
C LEU A 3 -13.99 7.17 2.07
N LYS A 4 -14.00 6.85 3.37
CA LYS A 4 -13.41 7.65 4.44
C LYS A 4 -12.54 6.75 5.27
N ILE A 5 -11.31 7.20 5.55
CA ILE A 5 -10.43 6.51 6.49
C ILE A 5 -11.04 6.67 7.88
N ALA A 6 -11.13 5.56 8.60
CA ALA A 6 -11.56 5.50 9.99
C ALA A 6 -10.53 4.66 10.76
N ASP A 7 -10.59 4.73 12.10
CA ASP A 7 -9.68 4.04 13.02
C ASP A 7 -8.20 4.47 12.89
N PHE A 8 -7.87 5.53 13.62
CA PHE A 8 -6.52 6.08 13.73
C PHE A 8 -5.75 5.51 14.93
N GLY A 9 -6.16 4.35 15.48
CA GLY A 9 -5.55 3.76 16.68
C GLY A 9 -4.06 3.43 16.57
N TRP A 10 -3.55 3.33 15.34
CA TRP A 10 -2.13 3.10 15.02
C TRP A 10 -1.45 4.27 14.31
N SER A 11 -2.18 5.34 14.05
CA SER A 11 -1.64 6.56 13.47
C SER A 11 -0.77 7.30 14.49
N VAL A 12 0.35 7.85 14.04
CA VAL A 12 1.23 8.67 14.89
C VAL A 12 1.66 9.89 14.10
N HIS A 13 1.69 11.04 14.78
CA HIS A 13 2.25 12.26 14.25
C HIS A 13 3.76 12.29 14.54
N THR A 14 4.59 12.03 13.52
CA THR A 14 6.06 12.03 13.65
C THR A 14 6.69 13.04 12.69
N PRO A 15 6.87 14.30 13.10
CA PRO A 15 7.55 15.30 12.28
C PRO A 15 9.07 15.07 12.15
N SER A 16 9.67 14.18 12.95
CA SER A 16 11.14 14.02 12.98
C SER A 16 11.68 12.67 13.45
N SER A 17 10.90 11.58 13.49
CA SER A 17 11.41 10.30 14.01
C SER A 17 10.90 9.05 13.31
N ARG A 18 11.83 8.10 13.15
CA ARG A 18 11.65 6.73 12.64
C ARG A 18 11.16 5.82 13.75
N ARG A 19 10.22 4.92 13.45
CA ARG A 19 9.53 4.05 14.45
C ARG A 19 10.03 2.60 14.42
N SER A 20 9.72 1.84 15.47
CA SER A 20 10.06 0.41 15.67
C SER A 20 8.91 -0.45 16.20
N THR A 21 7.72 0.11 16.42
CA THR A 21 6.55 -0.62 16.96
C THR A 21 5.97 -1.57 15.92
N LEU A 22 5.85 -2.86 16.27
CA LEU A 22 5.21 -3.88 15.44
C LEU A 22 3.71 -3.91 15.74
N CYS A 23 2.90 -3.33 14.84
CA CYS A 23 1.46 -3.21 15.01
C CYS A 23 0.71 -3.19 13.68
N GLY A 24 -0.37 -3.96 13.57
CA GLY A 24 -1.21 -4.10 12.38
C GLY A 24 -1.76 -5.52 12.22
N THR A 25 -2.65 -5.74 11.24
CA THR A 25 -2.98 -7.09 10.75
C THR A 25 -1.80 -7.57 9.90
N LEU A 26 -1.25 -8.76 10.21
CA LEU A 26 0.01 -9.28 9.66
C LEU A 26 0.10 -9.14 8.13
N ASP A 27 -0.99 -9.38 7.41
CA ASP A 27 -1.08 -9.35 5.95
C ASP A 27 -0.82 -7.99 5.31
N TYR A 28 -0.91 -6.89 6.09
CA TYR A 28 -0.69 -5.52 5.62
C TYR A 28 0.64 -4.93 6.08
N LEU A 29 1.42 -5.68 6.87
CA LEU A 29 2.72 -5.21 7.35
C LEU A 29 3.75 -5.20 6.21
N PRO A 30 4.53 -4.11 6.07
CA PRO A 30 5.58 -4.02 5.07
C PRO A 30 6.86 -4.77 5.51
N PRO A 31 7.76 -5.10 4.57
CA PRO A 31 8.99 -5.85 4.84
C PRO A 31 9.88 -5.22 5.91
N GLU A 32 10.01 -3.89 5.93
CA GLU A 32 10.82 -3.17 6.90
C GLU A 32 10.30 -3.31 8.34
N MET A 33 8.98 -3.39 8.55
CA MET A 33 8.43 -3.58 9.89
C MET A 33 8.69 -5.00 10.40
N ILE A 34 8.49 -6.01 9.55
CA ILE A 34 8.72 -7.42 9.93
C ILE A 34 10.20 -7.74 10.12
N GLU A 35 11.09 -7.01 9.44
CA GLU A 35 12.54 -7.12 9.58
C GLU A 35 13.10 -6.28 10.75
N GLY A 36 12.23 -5.61 11.51
CA GLY A 36 12.63 -4.76 12.65
C GLY A 36 13.42 -3.52 12.25
N LYS A 37 13.32 -3.09 11.00
CA LYS A 37 13.96 -1.88 10.47
C LYS A 37 13.12 -0.65 10.78
N THR A 38 13.77 0.50 10.77
CA THR A 38 13.07 1.78 10.89
C THR A 38 12.17 2.03 9.70
N HIS A 39 10.95 2.50 9.96
CA HIS A 39 9.96 2.86 8.94
C HIS A 39 9.58 4.34 8.94
N ASP A 40 9.04 4.80 7.81
CA ASP A 40 8.57 6.15 7.54
C ASP A 40 7.14 6.14 6.94
N GLU A 41 6.68 7.22 6.32
CA GLU A 41 5.34 7.32 5.71
C GLU A 41 5.11 6.34 4.53
N LYS A 42 6.15 5.72 3.98
CA LYS A 42 6.03 4.82 2.83
C LYS A 42 5.42 3.47 3.18
N VAL A 43 5.21 3.19 4.46
CA VAL A 43 4.43 2.03 4.92
C VAL A 43 3.00 2.10 4.43
N ASP A 44 2.42 3.31 4.34
CA ASP A 44 1.06 3.50 3.85
C ASP A 44 0.94 3.16 2.36
N LEU A 45 1.99 3.39 1.57
CA LEU A 45 2.05 3.01 0.16
C LEU A 45 2.06 1.48 -0.02
N TRP A 46 2.72 0.76 0.88
CA TRP A 46 2.67 -0.70 0.89
C TRP A 46 1.26 -1.19 1.20
N SER A 47 0.66 -0.71 2.29
CA SER A 47 -0.69 -1.09 2.68
C SER A 47 -1.72 -0.75 1.60
N LEU A 48 -1.53 0.35 0.87
CA LEU A 48 -2.33 0.69 -0.32
C LEU A 48 -2.20 -0.36 -1.43
N GLY A 49 -0.99 -0.86 -1.69
CA GLY A 49 -0.76 -1.94 -2.65
C GLY A 49 -1.42 -3.26 -2.24
N VAL A 50 -1.36 -3.60 -0.96
CA VAL A 50 -2.03 -4.77 -0.37
C VAL A 50 -3.55 -4.66 -0.53
N LEU A 51 -4.13 -3.52 -0.13
CA LEU A 51 -5.56 -3.24 -0.27
C LEU A 51 -6.03 -3.26 -1.73
N CYS A 52 -5.23 -2.68 -2.63
CA CYS A 52 -5.55 -2.67 -4.06
C CYS A 52 -5.59 -4.11 -4.63
N TYR A 53 -4.62 -4.94 -4.27
CA TYR A 53 -4.64 -6.37 -4.62
C TYR A 53 -5.88 -7.05 -4.07
N GLU A 54 -6.18 -6.85 -2.79
CA GLU A 54 -7.31 -7.48 -2.12
C GLU A 54 -8.66 -7.08 -2.72
N PHE A 55 -8.85 -5.82 -3.13
CA PHE A 55 -10.06 -5.41 -3.84
C PHE A 55 -10.22 -6.08 -5.20
N LEU A 56 -9.12 -6.41 -5.88
CA LEU A 56 -9.14 -7.06 -7.18
C LEU A 56 -9.33 -8.57 -7.09
N VAL A 57 -8.84 -9.20 -6.01
CA VAL A 57 -8.73 -10.65 -5.87
C VAL A 57 -9.70 -11.23 -4.84
N GLY A 58 -10.08 -10.44 -3.83
CA GLY A 58 -10.96 -10.83 -2.72
C GLY A 58 -10.24 -11.31 -1.46
N HIS A 59 -8.91 -11.44 -1.49
CA HIS A 59 -8.08 -11.80 -0.35
C HIS A 59 -6.69 -11.13 -0.43
N PRO A 60 -5.95 -11.00 0.69
CA PRO A 60 -4.62 -10.39 0.69
C PRO A 60 -3.60 -11.17 -0.17
N PRO A 61 -2.56 -10.50 -0.72
CA PRO A 61 -1.55 -11.12 -1.59
C PRO A 61 -0.63 -12.10 -0.85
N PHE A 62 -0.39 -11.88 0.43
CA PHE A 62 0.58 -12.64 1.22
C PHE A 62 -0.04 -13.64 2.19
N GLU A 63 -1.38 -13.75 2.20
CA GLU A 63 -2.10 -14.66 3.09
C GLU A 63 -1.56 -16.10 2.94
N ALA A 64 -1.36 -16.74 4.09
CA ALA A 64 -0.86 -18.11 4.16
C ALA A 64 -1.42 -18.84 5.39
N LYS A 65 -1.18 -20.16 5.47
CA LYS A 65 -1.69 -20.98 6.58
C LYS A 65 -0.98 -20.71 7.90
N THR A 66 0.26 -20.21 7.85
CA THR A 66 1.05 -19.91 9.04
C THR A 66 1.61 -18.49 8.98
N HIS A 67 1.86 -17.92 10.15
CA HIS A 67 2.49 -16.61 10.25
C HIS A 67 3.90 -16.63 9.65
N GLU A 68 4.69 -17.68 9.87
CA GLU A 68 6.04 -17.81 9.31
C GLU A 68 6.04 -17.78 7.78
N GLU A 69 5.05 -18.43 7.16
CA GLU A 69 4.91 -18.41 5.70
C GLU A 69 4.52 -17.03 5.18
N THR A 70 3.61 -16.35 5.90
CA THR A 70 3.20 -14.97 5.60
C THR A 70 4.40 -14.02 5.69
N TYR A 71 5.20 -14.11 6.76
CA TYR A 71 6.45 -13.35 6.91
C TYR A 71 7.42 -13.59 5.76
N ARG A 72 7.62 -14.86 5.38
CA ARG A 72 8.50 -15.23 4.26
C ARG A 72 8.02 -14.60 2.95
N LYS A 73 6.72 -14.68 2.67
CA LYS A 73 6.11 -14.11 1.48
C LYS A 73 6.25 -12.58 1.44
N ILE A 74 5.98 -11.90 2.55
CA ILE A 74 6.17 -10.44 2.67
C ILE A 74 7.63 -10.06 2.43
N SER A 75 8.59 -10.68 3.13
CA SER A 75 10.01 -10.37 3.01
C SER A 75 10.56 -10.62 1.59
N ARG A 76 10.01 -11.59 0.86
CA ARG A 76 10.38 -11.87 -0.54
C ARG A 76 9.53 -11.12 -1.57
N VAL A 77 8.48 -10.43 -1.12
CA VAL A 77 7.45 -9.85 -1.99
C VAL A 77 6.89 -10.88 -2.96
N GLU A 78 6.55 -12.06 -2.42
CA GLU A 78 6.12 -13.22 -3.18
C GLU A 78 4.59 -13.35 -3.15
N TYR A 79 3.96 -13.00 -4.27
CA TYR A 79 2.52 -13.13 -4.49
C TYR A 79 2.22 -13.46 -5.95
N THR A 80 1.08 -14.09 -6.23
CA THR A 80 0.65 -14.47 -7.58
C THR A 80 -0.82 -14.15 -7.79
N TYR A 81 -1.19 -13.77 -9.02
CA TYR A 81 -2.59 -13.53 -9.35
C TYR A 81 -3.29 -14.84 -9.71
N PRO A 82 -4.48 -15.12 -9.16
CA PRO A 82 -5.21 -16.33 -9.52
C PRO A 82 -5.59 -16.34 -11.02
N PRO A 83 -5.38 -17.45 -11.75
CA PRO A 83 -5.64 -17.52 -13.19
C PRO A 83 -7.11 -17.33 -13.56
N GLN A 84 -8.03 -17.61 -12.64
CA GLN A 84 -9.46 -17.39 -12.81
C GLN A 84 -9.88 -15.91 -12.75
N THR A 85 -9.02 -15.02 -12.22
CA THR A 85 -9.36 -13.61 -12.05
C THR A 85 -8.83 -12.81 -13.24
N SER A 86 -9.74 -12.28 -14.05
CA SER A 86 -9.39 -11.39 -15.16
C SER A 86 -9.01 -10.01 -14.62
N ILE A 87 -7.71 -9.81 -14.37
CA ILE A 87 -7.16 -8.56 -13.86
C ILE A 87 -6.39 -7.87 -14.98
N SER A 88 -6.73 -6.60 -15.23
CA SER A 88 -6.09 -5.80 -16.27
C SER A 88 -4.58 -5.66 -16.04
N ALA A 89 -3.81 -5.49 -17.13
CA ALA A 89 -2.37 -5.27 -17.04
C ALA A 89 -2.04 -3.99 -16.25
N GLY A 90 -2.86 -2.93 -16.40
CA GLY A 90 -2.68 -1.67 -15.68
C GLY A 90 -2.87 -1.81 -14.16
N ALA A 91 -3.82 -2.62 -13.71
CA ALA A 91 -4.00 -2.92 -12.30
C ALA A 91 -2.81 -3.68 -11.72
N LYS A 92 -2.31 -4.68 -12.46
CA LYS A 92 -1.11 -5.44 -12.06
C LYS A 92 0.13 -4.54 -11.99
N ASP A 93 0.29 -3.61 -12.94
CA ASP A 93 1.39 -2.64 -12.93
C ASP A 93 1.33 -1.73 -11.70
N LEU A 94 0.16 -1.18 -11.37
CA LEU A 94 -0.01 -0.33 -10.18
C LEU A 94 0.38 -1.08 -8.90
N VAL A 95 -0.16 -2.28 -8.69
CA VAL A 95 0.14 -3.12 -7.51
C VAL A 95 1.63 -3.45 -7.46
N ALA A 96 2.24 -3.83 -8.59
CA ALA A 96 3.67 -4.16 -8.65
C ALA A 96 4.61 -2.97 -8.38
N ARG A 97 4.15 -1.73 -8.62
CA ARG A 97 4.90 -0.51 -8.29
C ARG A 97 4.73 -0.08 -6.83
N LEU A 98 3.63 -0.46 -6.17
CA LEU A 98 3.41 -0.21 -4.75
C LEU A 98 4.07 -1.27 -3.86
N LEU A 99 3.97 -2.54 -4.25
CA LEU A 99 4.58 -3.67 -3.54
C LEU A 99 6.05 -3.83 -3.93
N LYS A 100 6.89 -2.91 -3.45
CA LYS A 100 8.35 -3.01 -3.52
C LYS A 100 8.94 -3.24 -2.13
N HIS A 101 9.93 -4.14 -2.07
CA HIS A 101 10.67 -4.44 -0.85
C HIS A 101 11.33 -3.18 -0.30
N ASN A 102 12.14 -2.50 -1.13
CA ASN A 102 12.73 -1.22 -0.77
C ASN A 102 11.66 -0.12 -0.77
N PRO A 103 11.39 0.55 0.36
CA PRO A 103 10.41 1.64 0.44
C PRO A 103 10.66 2.76 -0.56
N LEU A 104 11.92 3.08 -0.85
CA LEU A 104 12.29 4.16 -1.77
C LEU A 104 11.90 3.90 -3.22
N HIS A 105 11.63 2.64 -3.58
CA HIS A 105 11.21 2.25 -4.92
C HIS A 105 9.69 2.20 -5.08
N ARG A 106 8.93 2.40 -4.00
CA ARG A 106 7.45 2.41 -4.05
C ARG A 106 6.96 3.64 -4.80
N LEU A 107 5.92 3.47 -5.60
CA LEU A 107 5.27 4.57 -6.32
C LEU A 107 4.76 5.62 -5.32
N PRO A 108 5.23 6.88 -5.38
CA PRO A 108 4.73 7.94 -4.51
C PRO A 108 3.24 8.19 -4.75
N ILE A 109 2.55 8.72 -3.74
CA ILE A 109 1.09 8.94 -3.81
C ILE A 109 0.65 9.78 -5.02
N GLN A 110 1.43 10.78 -5.41
CA GLN A 110 1.14 11.55 -6.62
C GLN A 110 1.22 10.70 -7.89
N GLY A 111 2.20 9.79 -7.96
CA GLY A 111 2.32 8.83 -9.04
C GLY A 111 1.15 7.84 -9.09
N VAL A 112 0.57 7.48 -7.93
CA VAL A 112 -0.64 6.67 -7.86
C VAL A 112 -1.84 7.43 -8.44
N LEU A 113 -2.04 8.68 -8.02
CA LEU A 113 -3.15 9.51 -8.48
C LEU A 113 -3.08 9.81 -10.00
N SER A 114 -1.88 9.88 -10.56
CA SER A 114 -1.65 10.06 -12.00
C SER A 114 -1.47 8.75 -12.77
N HIS A 115 -1.62 7.59 -12.13
CA HIS A 115 -1.38 6.30 -12.79
C HIS A 115 -2.43 6.06 -13.89
N PRO A 116 -2.06 5.61 -15.10
CA PRO A 116 -3.00 5.45 -16.22
C PRO A 116 -4.24 4.64 -15.86
N TRP A 117 -4.05 3.51 -15.16
CA TRP A 117 -5.16 2.68 -14.68
C TRP A 117 -6.09 3.41 -13.70
N VAL A 118 -5.56 4.27 -12.83
CA VAL A 118 -6.38 5.05 -11.90
C VAL A 118 -7.16 6.12 -12.66
N LEU A 119 -6.52 6.81 -13.60
CA LEU A 119 -7.18 7.84 -14.41
C LEU A 119 -8.28 7.27 -15.32
N GLU A 120 -8.10 6.05 -15.81
CA GLU A 120 -9.07 5.37 -16.67
C GLU A 120 -10.30 4.87 -15.91
N TYR A 121 -10.11 4.29 -14.72
CA TYR A 121 -11.18 3.60 -13.99
C TYR A 121 -11.75 4.40 -12.81
N SER A 122 -11.09 5.47 -12.35
CA SER A 122 -11.61 6.30 -11.25
C SER A 122 -12.77 7.18 -11.72
N THR A 123 -13.89 7.09 -11.01
CA THR A 123 -15.03 8.02 -11.18
C THR A 123 -14.80 9.36 -10.47
N LYS A 124 -13.79 9.44 -9.60
CA LYS A 124 -13.38 10.68 -8.93
C LYS A 124 -12.16 11.26 -9.62
N LYS A 125 -12.25 12.51 -10.06
CA LYS A 125 -11.07 13.24 -10.54
C LYS A 125 -10.10 13.44 -9.37
N PRO A 126 -8.78 13.30 -9.58
CA PRO A 126 -7.80 13.60 -8.54
C PRO A 126 -8.05 15.01 -8.01
N VAL A 127 -8.16 15.15 -6.69
CA VAL A 127 -8.21 16.47 -6.06
C VAL A 127 -6.83 17.09 -6.28
N THR A 128 -6.73 18.06 -7.18
CA THR A 128 -5.56 18.91 -7.29
C THR A 128 -5.45 19.67 -5.98
N LEU A 129 -4.52 19.27 -5.12
CA LEU A 129 -4.08 20.10 -4.00
C LEU A 129 -3.36 21.30 -4.62
N ASN A 130 -4.10 22.37 -4.92
CA ASN A 130 -3.48 23.65 -5.20
C ASN A 130 -2.74 24.06 -3.93
N ALA A 131 -1.42 24.09 -4.00
CA ALA A 131 -0.56 24.62 -2.97
C ALA A 131 -0.64 26.15 -2.96
N GLU A 132 -1.83 26.71 -2.74
CA GLU A 132 -2.06 28.14 -2.56
C GLU A 132 -3.14 28.31 -1.50
N GLU A 133 -2.74 28.35 -0.22
CA GLU A 133 -3.41 29.06 0.88
C GLU A 133 -2.70 28.73 2.20
N THR A 134 -1.49 29.26 2.38
CA THR A 134 -0.94 29.49 3.73
C THR A 134 -0.07 30.75 3.69
N SER A 135 -0.72 31.89 3.49
CA SER A 135 -0.19 33.21 3.81
C SER A 135 -1.36 34.18 3.93
N GLN A 136 -2.05 34.11 5.06
CA GLN A 136 -2.67 35.24 5.74
C GLN A 136 -2.57 35.01 7.25
#